data_AF-A0A958DTK7-F1
#
_entry.id   AF-A0A958DTK7-F1
#
_cell.length_a   1.000
_cell.length_b   1.000
_cell.length_c   1.000
_cell.angle_alpha   90.00
_cell.angle_beta   90.00
_cell.angle_gamma   90.00
#
_symmetry.space_group_name_H-M   'P 1'
#
loop_
_entity.id
_entity.type
_entity.pdbx_description
1 polymer ?
#
loop_
_entity_poly.entity_id
_entity_poly.type
_entity_poly.pdbx_seq_one_letter_code
_entity_poly.pdbx_strand_id
1 'polypeptide(L)' 'MKGWTYILECADGSFYTGSTNNLALRLAQHQNGEGANYTKNRLPVKL' A
#
# COMPACT_ATOMS: atom_id res chain seq x y z
N MET A 1 -8.79 7.13 18.53
CA MET A 1 -8.69 6.91 17.06
C MET A 1 -8.05 5.56 16.80
N LYS A 2 -8.54 4.79 15.83
CA LYS A 2 -7.93 3.51 15.42
C LYS A 2 -6.96 3.77 14.28
N GLY A 3 -5.77 3.19 14.37
CA GLY A 3 -4.75 3.24 13.33
C GLY A 3 -4.28 1.83 12.98
N TRP A 4 -3.82 1.67 11.75
CA TRP A 4 -3.26 0.43 11.23
C TRP A 4 -1.84 0.69 10.77
N THR A 5 -0.96 -0.27 11.05
CA THR A 5 0.32 -0.41 10.37
C THR A 5 0.22 -1.64 9.48
N TYR A 6 0.74 -1.56 8.26
CA TYR A 6 0.65 -2.62 7.27
C TYR A 6 1.96 -2.79 6.51
N ILE A 7 2.10 -3.95 5.89
CA ILE A 7 3.15 -4.29 4.93
C ILE A 7 2.46 -4.71 3.65
N LEU A 8 2.90 -4.19 2.51
CA LEU A 8 2.43 -4.61 1.19
C LEU A 8 3.56 -5.39 0.48
N GLU A 9 3.21 -6.49 -0.16
CA GLU A 9 4.06 -7.15 -1.15
C GLU A 9 3.82 -6.51 -2.52
N CYS A 10 4.88 -6.05 -3.17
CA CYS A 10 4.84 -5.47 -4.51
C CYS A 10 5.07 -6.54 -5.59
N ALA A 11 4.79 -6.23 -6.85
CA ALA A 11 4.92 -7.18 -7.95
C ALA A 11 6.34 -7.70 -8.20
N ASP A 12 7.35 -6.95 -7.78
CA ASP A 12 8.77 -7.34 -7.84
C ASP A 12 9.22 -8.18 -6.64
N GLY A 13 8.30 -8.55 -5.74
CA GLY A 13 8.58 -9.27 -4.49
C GLY A 13 9.17 -8.40 -3.38
N SER A 14 9.33 -7.08 -3.61
CA SER A 14 9.75 -6.15 -2.56
C SER A 14 8.60 -5.83 -1.59
N PHE A 15 8.95 -5.38 -0.38
CA PHE A 15 7.97 -5.02 0.65
C PHE A 15 7.93 -3.51 0.89
N TYR A 16 6.72 -2.97 1.09
CA TYR A 16 6.48 -1.58 1.45
C TYR A 16 5.73 -1.48 2.78
N THR A 17 6.23 -0.69 3.72
CA THR A 17 5.58 -0.47 5.01
C THR A 17 4.82 0.85 5.01
N GLY A 18 3.68 0.90 5.70
CA GLY A 18 2.91 2.12 5.84
C GLY A 18 1.95 2.10 7.02
N SER A 19 1.33 3.25 7.29
CA SER A 19 0.28 3.40 8.28
C SER A 19 -0.88 4.25 7.77
N THR A 20 -2.06 4.07 8.36
CA THR A 20 -3.29 4.79 8.00
C THR A 20 -4.36 4.63 9.08
N ASN A 21 -5.32 5.54 9.12
CA ASN A 21 -6.56 5.39 9.89
C ASN A 21 -7.68 4.70 9.08
N ASN A 22 -7.54 4.62 7.75
CA ASN A 22 -8.47 3.95 6.84
C ASN A 22 -7.71 3.00 5.91
N LEU A 23 -7.66 1.71 6.27
CA LEU A 23 -6.90 0.68 5.57
C LEU A 23 -7.47 0.38 4.18
N ALA A 24 -8.79 0.29 4.04
CA ALA A 24 -9.44 -0.03 2.77
C ALA A 24 -9.19 1.06 1.72
N LEU A 25 -9.38 2.34 2.09
CA LEU A 25 -9.08 3.46 1.19
C LEU A 25 -7.61 3.48 0.80
N ARG A 26 -6.70 3.30 1.77
CA ARG A 26 -5.25 3.33 1.53
C ARG A 26 -4.81 2.21 0.59
N LEU A 27 -5.35 1.00 0.76
CA LEU A 27 -5.05 -0.13 -0.13
C LEU A 27 -5.53 0.16 -1.56
N ALA A 28 -6.74 0.70 -1.74
CA ALA A 28 -7.26 1.09 -3.06
C ALA A 28 -6.39 2.15 -3.74
N GLN A 29 -5.94 3.18 -3.00
CA GLN A 29 -5.00 4.18 -3.51
C GLN A 29 -3.69 3.53 -3.97
N HIS A 30 -3.13 2.60 -3.20
CA HIS A 30 -1.92 1.91 -3.63
C HIS A 30 -2.17 1.09 -4.90
N GLN A 31 -3.26 0.33 -5.01
CA GLN A 31 -3.58 -0.45 -6.21
C GLN A 31 -3.81 0.41 -7.46
N ASN A 32 -4.36 1.62 -7.30
CA ASN A 32 -4.57 2.57 -8.39
C ASN A 32 -3.33 3.41 -8.75
N GLY A 33 -2.20 3.22 -8.05
CA GLY A 33 -0.98 4.02 -8.26
C GLY A 33 -1.01 5.42 -7.65
N GLU A 34 -2.01 5.73 -6.83
CA GLU A 34 -2.22 7.02 -6.16
C GLU A 34 -1.63 7.05 -4.73
N GLY A 35 -1.19 5.89 -4.20
CA GLY A 35 -0.80 5.75 -2.80
C GLY A 35 0.61 6.25 -2.46
N ALA A 36 1.64 5.79 -3.19
CA ALA A 36 3.03 6.17 -2.95
C ALA A 36 3.87 6.05 -4.22
N ASN A 37 4.89 6.91 -4.36
CA ASN A 37 5.84 6.84 -5.47
C ASN A 37 6.56 5.48 -5.56
N TYR A 38 6.75 4.81 -4.42
CA TYR A 38 7.39 3.49 -4.38
C TYR A 38 6.49 2.41 -4.99
N THR A 39 5.23 2.34 -4.55
CA THR A 39 4.30 1.27 -4.95
C THR A 39 3.69 1.49 -6.33
N LYS A 40 3.51 2.75 -6.77
CA LYS A 40 2.91 3.06 -8.09
C LYS A 40 3.71 2.50 -9.27
N ASN A 41 5.03 2.32 -9.08
CA ASN A 41 5.93 1.75 -10.07
C ASN A 41 6.09 0.22 -9.93
N ARG A 42 5.36 -0.43 -9.01
CA ARG A 42 5.52 -1.85 -8.64
C ARG A 42 4.17 -2.57 -8.43
N LEU A 43 3.20 -2.20 -9.25
CA LEU A 43 1.87 -2.81 -9.25
C LEU A 43 1.86 -4.19 -9.89
N PRO A 44 0.93 -5.09 -9.50
CA PRO A 44 -0.02 -4.93 -8.40
C PRO A 44 0.66 -5.04 -7.02
N VAL A 45 0.03 -4.46 -6.00
CA VAL A 45 0.40 -4.69 -4.60
C VAL A 45 -0.61 -5.59 -3.90
N LYS A 46 -0.17 -6.33 -2.89
CA LYS A 46 -0.99 -7.21 -2.05
C LYS A 46 -0.79 -6.83 -0.59
N LEU A 47 -1.88 -6.83 0.18
CA LEU A 47 -1.85 -6.69 1.64
C LEU A 47 -1.59 -8.05 2.29
#